data_AF-A0A2W4SEW2-F1
#
_entry.id   AF-A0A2W4SEW2-F1
#
_cell.length_a   1.000
_cell.length_b   1.000
_cell.length_c   1.000
_cell.angle_alpha   90.00
_cell.angle_beta   90.00
_cell.angle_gamma   90.00
#
_symmetry.space_group_name_H-M   'P 1'
#
loop_
_entity.id
_entity.type
_entity.pdbx_description
1 polymer ?
#
loop_
_entity_poly.entity_id
_entity_poly.type
_entity_poly.pdbx_seq_one_letter_code
_entity_poly.pdbx_strand_id
1 'polypeptide(L)' 'MTTPRAFALRLDPALLEAIERAAAADLRSVNAEVAVLLREALARRGVKVPMSPAPKRGRPKS' A
#
# COMPACT_ATOMS: atom_id res chain seq x y z
N MET A 1 -8.76 -12.63 10.75
CA MET A 1 -7.85 -12.19 9.68
C MET A 1 -8.66 -11.26 8.79
N THR A 2 -8.30 -9.99 8.67
CA THR A 2 -9.04 -9.08 7.78
C THR A 2 -8.63 -9.42 6.35
N THR A 3 -9.60 -9.84 5.53
CA THR A 3 -9.36 -10.11 4.12
C THR A 3 -8.90 -8.81 3.43
N PRO A 4 -7.82 -8.84 2.63
CA PRO A 4 -7.41 -7.67 1.86
C PRO A 4 -8.57 -7.21 0.99
N ARG A 5 -8.93 -5.94 1.11
CA ARG A 5 -10.03 -5.35 0.34
C ARG A 5 -9.44 -4.74 -0.93
N ALA A 6 -9.84 -5.25 -2.09
CA ALA A 6 -9.54 -4.59 -3.35
C ALA A 6 -10.34 -3.29 -3.46
N PHE A 7 -9.67 -2.21 -3.88
CA PHE A 7 -10.30 -0.92 -4.12
C PHE A 7 -9.87 -0.40 -5.49
N ALA A 8 -10.84 -0.02 -6.32
CA ALA A 8 -10.56 0.54 -7.64
C ALA A 8 -10.13 2.01 -7.50
N LEU A 9 -8.85 2.28 -7.76
CA LEU A 9 -8.30 3.64 -7.80
C LEU A 9 -8.41 4.19 -9.22
N ARG A 10 -8.99 5.38 -9.37
CA ARG A 10 -8.89 6.15 -10.62
C ARG A 10 -7.60 6.95 -10.58
N LEU A 11 -6.61 6.52 -11.35
CA LEU A 11 -5.31 7.18 -11.46
C LEU A 11 -5.11 7.64 -12.90
N ASP A 12 -4.45 8.79 -13.05
CA ASP A 12 -3.89 9.18 -14.34
C ASP A 12 -2.82 8.16 -14.77
N PRO A 13 -2.75 7.74 -16.05
CA PRO A 13 -1.75 6.77 -16.50
C PRO A 13 -0.30 7.19 -16.23
N ALA A 14 0.05 8.46 -16.39
CA ALA A 14 1.41 8.93 -16.15
C ALA A 14 1.77 8.89 -14.67
N LEU A 15 0.79 9.10 -13.79
CA LEU A 15 0.97 8.91 -12.34
C LEU A 15 1.21 7.44 -12.00
N LEU A 16 0.49 6.51 -12.62
CA LEU A 16 0.70 5.08 -12.41
C LEU A 16 2.12 4.68 -12.83
N GLU A 17 2.58 5.10 -14.01
CA GLU A 17 3.94 4.83 -14.46
C GLU A 17 5.02 5.39 -13.50
N ALA A 18 4.79 6.59 -12.94
CA ALA A 18 5.71 7.16 -11.96
C ALA A 18 5.79 6.32 -10.68
N ILE A 19 4.66 5.82 -10.20
CA ILE A 19 4.59 4.92 -9.04
C ILE A 19 5.28 3.59 -9.35
N GLU A 20 5.08 3.03 -10.55
CA GLU A 20 5.74 1.78 -10.97
C GLU A 20 7.26 1.92 -11.00
N ARG A 21 7.78 3.03 -11.54
CA ARG A 21 9.22 3.33 -11.53
C ARG A 21 9.77 3.49 -10.10
N ALA A 22 9.04 4.18 -9.23
CA ALA A 22 9.43 4.33 -7.82
C ALA A 22 9.45 2.98 -7.10
N ALA A 23 8.41 2.17 -7.28
CA ALA A 23 8.33 0.83 -6.69
C ALA A 23 9.48 -0.07 -7.15
N ALA A 24 9.85 0.00 -8.44
CA ALA A 24 10.97 -0.74 -9.00
C ALA A 24 12.32 -0.31 -8.38
N ALA A 25 12.53 0.99 -8.18
CA ALA A 25 13.73 1.52 -7.55
C ALA A 25 13.86 1.08 -6.08
N ASP A 26 12.73 0.98 -5.36
CA ASP A 26 12.69 0.59 -3.95
C ASP A 26 12.56 -0.91 -3.70
N LEU A 27 12.58 -1.74 -4.77
CA LEU A 27 12.40 -3.20 -4.71
C LEU A 27 11.09 -3.60 -4.00
N ARG A 28 10.02 -2.82 -4.23
CA ARG A 28 8.68 -3.03 -3.65
C ARG A 28 7.67 -3.41 -4.72
N SER A 29 6.60 -4.07 -4.30
CA SER A 29 5.42 -4.18 -5.16
C SER A 29 4.73 -2.83 -5.28
N VAL A 30 4.09 -2.56 -6.41
CA VAL A 30 3.33 -1.31 -6.65
C VAL A 30 2.31 -1.07 -5.53
N ASN A 31 1.62 -2.11 -5.06
CA ASN A 31 0.66 -1.99 -3.96
C ASN A 31 1.32 -1.61 -2.62
N ALA A 32 2.53 -2.12 -2.35
CA ALA A 32 3.29 -1.73 -1.17
C ALA A 32 3.75 -0.27 -1.27
N GLU A 33 4.21 0.15 -2.44
CA GLU A 33 4.64 1.53 -2.72
C GLU A 33 3.48 2.52 -2.53
N VAL A 34 2.31 2.24 -3.10
CA VAL A 34 1.09 3.04 -2.89
C VAL A 34 0.78 3.18 -1.39
N ALA A 35 0.91 2.10 -0.62
CA ALA A 35 0.66 2.17 0.82
C ALA A 35 1.69 3.03 1.58
N VAL A 36 2.95 3.07 1.14
CA VAL A 36 3.99 3.94 1.71
C VAL A 36 3.66 5.40 1.39
N LEU A 37 3.46 5.73 0.12
CA LEU A 37 3.15 7.08 -0.34
C LEU A 37 1.90 7.66 0.34
N LEU A 38 0.85 6.85 0.50
CA LEU A 38 -0.37 7.27 1.20
C LEU A 38 -0.11 7.54 2.69
N ARG A 39 0.68 6.71 3.37
CA ARG A 39 1.03 6.96 4.78
C ARG A 39 1.87 8.21 4.94
N GLU A 40 2.84 8.44 4.07
CA GLU A 40 3.64 9.66 4.08
C GLU A 40 2.79 10.91 3.84
N ALA A 41 1.89 10.87 2.85
CA ALA A 41 0.98 11.96 2.55
C ALA A 41 0.05 12.28 3.73
N LEU A 42 -0.46 11.26 4.42
CA LEU A 42 -1.29 11.43 5.62
C LEU A 42 -0.46 11.98 6.79
N ALA A 43 0.75 11.48 7.00
CA ALA A 43 1.65 11.96 8.04
C ALA A 43 2.02 13.45 7.84
N ARG A 44 2.29 13.87 6.59
CA ARG A 44 2.53 15.28 6.24
C ARG A 44 1.33 16.19 6.56
N ARG A 45 0.12 15.63 6.59
CA ARG A 45 -1.13 16.32 6.98
C ARG A 45 -1.44 16.20 8.48
N GLY A 46 -0.55 15.60 9.27
CA GLY A 46 -0.75 15.38 10.71
C GLY A 46 -1.70 14.21 11.05
N VAL A 47 -2.10 13.40 10.06
CA VAL A 47 -2.99 12.25 10.28
C VAL A 47 -2.17 11.02 10.66
N LYS A 48 -2.35 10.52 11.89
CA LYS A 48 -1.69 9.30 12.36
C LYS A 48 -2.44 8.06 11.87
N VAL A 49 -1.76 7.20 11.12
CA VAL A 49 -2.31 5.91 10.66
C VAL A 49 -1.82 4.79 11.60
N PRO A 50 -2.69 4.07 12.31
CA PRO A 50 -2.28 2.94 13.14
C PRO A 50 -1.73 1.79 12.30
N MET A 51 -0.72 1.08 12.82
CA MET A 51 -0.27 -0.18 12.22
C MET A 51 -1.25 -1.29 12.55
N SER A 52 -1.83 -1.92 11.52
CA SER A 52 -2.60 -3.14 11.71
C SER A 52 -1.68 -4.28 12.15
N PRO A 53 -2.13 -5.18 13.05
CA PRO A 53 -1.36 -6.35 13.43
C PRO A 53 -1.04 -7.19 12.19
N ALA A 54 0.21 -7.63 12.06
CA ALA A 54 0.60 -8.52 10.98
C ALA A 54 -0.27 -9.78 11.00
N PRO A 55 -0.78 -10.25 9.85
CA PRO A 55 -1.53 -11.48 9.81
C PRO A 55 -0.68 -12.62 10.37
N LYS A 56 -1.24 -13.38 11.34
CA LYS A 56 -0.55 -14.54 11.91
C LYS A 56 -0.16 -15.47 10.78
N ARG A 57 1.15 -15.69 10.60
CA ARG A 57 1.68 -16.68 9.65
C ARG A 57 1.19 -18.06 10.10
N GLY A 58 0.47 -18.76 9.24
CA GLY A 58 -0.08 -20.08 9.52
C GLY A 58 -1.02 -20.54 8.41
N ARG A 59 -1.09 -21.87 8.21
CA ARG A 59 -1.98 -22.53 7.24
C ARG A 59 -3.43 -22.06 7.48
N PRO A 60 -4.18 -21.64 6.44
CA PRO A 60 -5.61 -21.37 6.60
C PRO A 60 -6.28 -22.61 7.21
N LYS A 61 -7.12 -22.41 8.24
CA LYS A 61 -7.99 -23.49 8.72
C LYS A 61 -8.96 -23.81 7.58
N SER A 62 -8.90 -25.05 7.08
CA SER A 62 -9.89 -25.61 6.17
C SER A 62 -11.30 -25.48 6.74
#